data_AF-E2A5R5-F1
#
_entry.id   AF-E2A5R5-F1
#
_cell.length_a   1.000
_cell.length_b   1.000
_cell.length_c   1.000
_cell.angle_alpha   90.00
_cell.angle_beta   90.00
_cell.angle_gamma   90.00
#
_symmetry.space_group_name_H-M   'P 1'
#
loop_
_entity.id
_entity.type
_entity.pdbx_description
1 polymer ?
#
loop_
_entity_poly.entity_id
_entity_poly.type
_entity_poly.pdbx_seq_one_letter_code
_entity_poly.pdbx_strand_id
1 'polypeptide(L)'
;MANCVNFTLNNLLTSYKKWIVANPHLLSDIEATVRCLSYFSFGQLRNSSLAVELIYSMPNLIVLCNDLLMYSSKCKDLKIPQFESKIKIWLTVVEYTEILLEVSAEKLWGAKGKWLIIVVIQLFKTILRLLSIHVYKERMTKSPATPPLNREKFNKAVNSIQSKEGFVLKRSGTVIRSIKYSAPIEKRTWTALESKMNITMDLTPKDQESEKNQEKICKLAESLYVTKPLLHLGCMYITSKKQWPPWLLSFIIDIVSLNMFNRCPMALFNKEEKEELVRRRLSLLLYILRSPFYDKYSRVKINELLDALSTSVPFAKLLTNAVKKNLPYMQIAIVNNGQCLCYSGTSCPSGGGIDIRIVNTGTTCPSGQVYCCAVPINDGCGIQKIPSTPHPPGQAAYGAYPWQVAILTNGNVYLGGGVLVSPMYVLTAAHKVAGYVNGGIKAKLGVWNTQATNESTVDISISKVTLHPQYNSQLPNNLQNQNDIAVLKLSSAAPIATSPNINTACLTSTPIEQKIGTRCWVTGWGKNAFGPNGMYQNILKEVDVPVLSHDACQTALRKTRLSEFFVLDSNSMCAGGEAGKDACTGDGGSPLVCLNNGRFEVIGLVIWGIGCAAAGVPGVYTNVYNFRSWIMQQMT
;
A
#
# COMPACT_ATOMS: atom_id res chain seq x y z
N MET A 1 -32.04 16.21 -42.81
CA MET A 1 -30.65 16.09 -42.30
C MET A 1 -30.33 14.72 -41.71
N ALA A 2 -31.13 14.16 -40.79
CA ALA A 2 -30.86 12.84 -40.17
C ALA A 2 -30.69 11.67 -41.17
N ASN A 3 -31.45 11.64 -42.28
CA ASN A 3 -31.36 10.58 -43.29
C ASN A 3 -30.08 10.65 -44.16
N CYS A 4 -29.57 11.85 -44.47
CA CYS A 4 -28.29 12.01 -45.18
C CYS A 4 -27.10 11.63 -44.30
N VAL A 5 -27.14 11.97 -43.01
CA VAL A 5 -26.09 11.62 -42.03
C VAL A 5 -26.04 10.09 -41.81
N ASN A 6 -27.21 9.43 -41.73
CA ASN A 6 -27.27 7.97 -41.62
C ASN A 6 -26.72 7.25 -42.87
N PHE A 7 -26.96 7.77 -44.07
CA PHE A 7 -26.44 7.18 -45.31
C PHE A 7 -24.91 7.30 -45.42
N THR A 8 -24.35 8.47 -45.07
CA THR A 8 -22.89 8.69 -45.08
C THR A 8 -22.17 7.88 -44.00
N LEU A 9 -22.73 7.77 -42.80
CA LEU A 9 -22.16 6.97 -41.71
C LEU A 9 -22.13 5.47 -42.06
N ASN A 10 -23.19 4.94 -42.68
CA ASN A 10 -23.24 3.54 -43.12
C ASN A 10 -22.23 3.23 -44.22
N ASN A 11 -21.99 4.15 -45.16
CA ASN A 11 -20.96 4.00 -46.18
C ASN A 11 -19.55 4.02 -45.58
N LEU A 12 -19.27 4.95 -44.66
CA LEU A 12 -18.00 5.00 -43.92
C LEU A 12 -17.76 3.70 -43.13
N LEU A 13 -18.77 3.21 -42.41
CA LEU A 13 -18.68 1.97 -41.64
C LEU A 13 -18.42 0.76 -42.55
N THR A 14 -19.02 0.72 -43.74
CA THR A 14 -18.82 -0.35 -44.72
C THR A 14 -17.41 -0.32 -45.30
N SER A 15 -16.89 0.86 -45.61
CA SER A 15 -15.50 1.05 -46.06
C SER A 15 -14.50 0.66 -44.97
N TYR A 16 -14.75 1.09 -43.73
CA TYR A 16 -13.91 0.74 -42.58
C TYR A 16 -13.90 -0.78 -42.31
N LYS A 17 -15.05 -1.45 -42.37
CA LYS A 17 -15.16 -2.92 -42.25
C LYS A 17 -14.30 -3.65 -43.28
N LYS A 18 -14.33 -3.20 -44.55
CA LYS A 18 -13.51 -3.79 -45.62
C LYS A 18 -12.01 -3.60 -45.33
N TRP A 19 -11.63 -2.41 -44.85
CA TRP A 19 -10.24 -2.08 -44.56
C TRP A 19 -9.67 -2.90 -43.38
N ILE A 20 -10.44 -3.04 -42.29
CA ILE A 20 -10.06 -3.86 -41.13
C ILE A 20 -9.77 -5.31 -41.54
N VAL A 21 -10.64 -5.88 -42.39
CA VAL A 21 -10.50 -7.26 -42.86
C VAL A 21 -9.25 -7.45 -43.72
N ALA A 22 -8.90 -6.45 -44.53
CA ALA A 22 -7.74 -6.48 -45.40
C ALA A 22 -6.42 -6.27 -44.64
N ASN A 23 -6.42 -5.50 -43.53
CA ASN A 23 -5.21 -5.07 -42.83
C ASN A 23 -5.21 -5.43 -41.32
N PRO A 24 -5.28 -6.72 -40.94
CA PRO A 24 -5.40 -7.13 -39.53
C PRO A 24 -4.16 -6.83 -38.68
N HIS A 25 -2.96 -6.88 -39.27
CA HIS A 25 -1.70 -6.57 -38.57
C HIS A 25 -1.59 -5.08 -38.28
N LEU A 26 -1.77 -4.24 -39.30
CA LEU A 26 -1.77 -2.78 -39.16
C LEU A 26 -2.82 -2.29 -38.14
N LEU A 27 -4.00 -2.92 -38.11
CA LEU A 27 -5.01 -2.62 -37.11
C LEU A 27 -4.54 -2.94 -35.68
N SER A 28 -3.84 -4.06 -35.48
CA SER A 28 -3.25 -4.43 -34.20
C SER A 28 -2.18 -3.43 -33.78
N ASP A 29 -1.36 -2.97 -34.72
CA ASP A 29 -0.31 -1.98 -34.45
C ASP A 29 -0.91 -0.61 -34.09
N ILE A 30 -1.99 -0.20 -34.76
CA ILE A 30 -2.73 1.03 -34.42
C ILE A 30 -3.36 0.91 -33.03
N GLU A 31 -4.01 -0.21 -32.71
CA GLU A 31 -4.60 -0.43 -31.37
C GLU A 31 -3.53 -0.43 -30.28
N ALA A 32 -2.38 -1.07 -30.54
CA ALA A 32 -1.23 -1.04 -29.64
C ALA A 32 -0.68 0.38 -29.48
N THR A 33 -0.62 1.15 -30.57
CA THR A 33 -0.18 2.55 -30.56
C THR A 33 -1.16 3.42 -29.78
N VAL A 34 -2.47 3.27 -29.98
CA VAL A 34 -3.51 3.98 -29.21
C VAL A 34 -3.42 3.63 -27.73
N ARG A 35 -3.25 2.34 -27.38
CA ARG A 35 -3.03 1.90 -26.01
C ARG A 35 -1.71 2.44 -25.43
N CYS A 36 -0.67 2.55 -26.24
CA CYS A 36 0.62 3.11 -25.82
C CYS A 36 0.52 4.62 -25.58
N LEU A 37 -0.09 5.35 -26.51
CA LEU A 37 -0.39 6.78 -26.40
C LEU A 37 -1.31 7.07 -25.21
N SER A 38 -2.22 6.15 -24.85
CA SER A 38 -3.06 6.28 -23.67
C SER A 38 -2.21 6.26 -22.38
N TYR A 39 -1.14 5.45 -22.33
CA TYR A 39 -0.17 5.47 -21.22
C TYR A 39 0.70 6.74 -21.19
N PHE A 40 1.02 7.34 -22.34
CA PHE A 40 1.80 8.60 -22.41
C PHE A 40 0.96 9.85 -22.12
N SER A 41 -0.30 9.86 -22.55
CA SER A 41 -1.26 10.96 -22.33
C SER A 41 -1.62 11.11 -20.84
N PHE A 42 -1.33 10.08 -20.04
CA PHE A 42 -1.47 10.10 -18.58
C PHE A 42 -0.74 11.28 -17.92
N GLY A 43 0.36 11.76 -18.48
CA GLY A 43 1.10 12.91 -17.93
C GLY A 43 0.36 14.25 -18.06
N GLN A 44 -0.38 14.48 -19.15
CA GLN A 44 -1.03 15.75 -19.46
C GLN A 44 -2.45 15.88 -18.88
N LEU A 45 -3.20 14.77 -18.79
CA LEU A 45 -4.61 14.75 -18.36
C LEU A 45 -4.79 14.48 -16.86
N ARG A 46 -3.73 14.76 -16.11
CA ARG A 46 -3.57 14.52 -14.68
C ARG A 46 -4.70 15.13 -13.82
N ASN A 47 -5.23 16.29 -14.21
CA ASN A 47 -6.22 17.06 -13.45
C ASN A 47 -7.65 16.48 -13.39
N SER A 48 -7.93 15.37 -14.08
CA SER A 48 -9.27 14.77 -14.09
C SER A 48 -9.20 13.25 -13.92
N SER A 49 -9.62 12.75 -12.75
CA SER A 49 -9.75 11.30 -12.49
C SER A 49 -10.65 10.61 -13.53
N LEU A 50 -11.70 11.31 -13.97
CA LEU A 50 -12.59 10.83 -15.03
C LEU A 50 -11.88 10.67 -16.38
N ALA A 51 -11.01 11.62 -16.75
CA ALA A 51 -10.28 11.57 -18.02
C ALA A 51 -9.28 10.39 -18.03
N VAL A 52 -8.61 10.14 -16.90
CA VAL A 52 -7.68 9.00 -16.77
C VAL A 52 -8.40 7.66 -16.94
N GLU A 53 -9.55 7.47 -16.27
CA GLU A 53 -10.32 6.24 -16.40
C GLU A 53 -10.93 6.08 -17.80
N LEU A 54 -11.30 7.19 -18.45
CA LEU A 54 -11.74 7.18 -19.84
C LEU A 54 -10.62 6.71 -20.78
N ILE A 55 -9.40 7.21 -20.60
CA ILE A 55 -8.21 6.86 -21.38
C ILE A 55 -7.82 5.39 -21.17
N TYR A 56 -8.11 4.81 -20.00
CA TYR A 56 -7.84 3.40 -19.72
C TYR A 56 -8.91 2.45 -20.26
N SER A 57 -10.19 2.85 -20.20
CA SER A 57 -11.32 2.05 -20.67
C SER A 57 -11.49 2.07 -22.20
N MET A 58 -11.28 3.22 -22.84
CA MET A 58 -11.51 3.42 -24.28
C MET A 58 -10.70 2.49 -25.19
N PRO A 59 -9.38 2.29 -25.03
CA PRO A 59 -8.60 1.41 -25.91
C PRO A 59 -9.11 -0.04 -25.90
N ASN A 60 -9.56 -0.53 -24.74
CA ASN A 60 -10.09 -1.89 -24.61
C ASN A 60 -11.46 -2.02 -25.28
N LEU A 61 -12.30 -1.00 -25.19
CA LEU A 61 -13.58 -0.94 -25.93
C LEU A 61 -13.35 -0.85 -27.44
N ILE A 62 -12.35 -0.11 -27.92
CA ILE A 62 -12.01 -0.02 -29.34
C ILE A 62 -11.60 -1.39 -29.88
N VAL A 63 -10.72 -2.12 -29.18
CA VAL A 63 -10.31 -3.48 -29.56
C VAL A 63 -11.53 -4.40 -29.64
N LEU A 64 -12.42 -4.36 -28.62
CA LEU A 64 -13.65 -5.14 -28.63
C LEU A 64 -14.55 -4.81 -29.82
N CYS A 65 -14.76 -3.52 -30.11
CA CYS A 65 -15.55 -3.08 -31.27
C CYS A 65 -14.96 -3.57 -32.59
N ASN A 66 -13.64 -3.45 -32.77
CA ASN A 66 -12.96 -3.90 -33.99
C ASN A 66 -13.04 -5.41 -34.17
N ASP A 67 -12.90 -6.18 -33.10
CA ASP A 67 -13.04 -7.64 -33.13
C ASP A 67 -14.48 -8.06 -33.49
N LEU A 68 -15.49 -7.37 -32.94
CA LEU A 68 -16.89 -7.59 -33.31
C LEU A 68 -17.20 -7.22 -34.77
N LEU A 69 -16.58 -6.14 -35.28
CA LEU A 69 -16.72 -5.73 -36.67
C LEU A 69 -16.10 -6.76 -37.62
N MET A 70 -14.90 -7.26 -37.33
CA MET A 70 -14.27 -8.34 -38.09
C MET A 70 -15.14 -9.59 -38.12
N TYR A 71 -15.67 -9.97 -36.95
CA TYR A 71 -16.54 -11.13 -36.85
C TYR A 71 -17.80 -10.98 -37.70
N SER A 72 -18.48 -9.83 -37.61
CA SER A 72 -19.67 -9.53 -38.41
C SER A 72 -19.40 -9.49 -39.93
N SER A 73 -18.16 -9.20 -40.33
CA SER A 73 -17.78 -9.08 -41.74
C SER A 73 -17.43 -10.42 -42.40
N LYS A 74 -16.79 -11.35 -41.67
CA LYS A 74 -16.34 -12.66 -42.18
C LYS A 74 -17.33 -13.80 -41.95
N CYS A 75 -18.19 -13.70 -40.94
CA CYS A 75 -19.10 -14.77 -40.53
C CYS A 75 -20.58 -14.45 -40.84
N LYS A 76 -20.91 -14.04 -42.08
CA LYS A 76 -22.31 -13.80 -42.48
C LYS A 76 -23.18 -15.08 -42.45
N ASP A 77 -22.58 -16.26 -42.64
CA ASP A 77 -23.32 -17.53 -42.81
C ASP A 77 -23.12 -18.57 -41.68
N LEU A 78 -22.31 -18.27 -40.66
CA LEU A 78 -22.17 -19.13 -39.49
C LEU A 78 -23.25 -18.76 -38.46
N LYS A 79 -24.23 -19.64 -38.24
CA LYS A 79 -25.22 -19.52 -37.17
C LYS A 79 -24.54 -19.63 -35.80
N ILE A 80 -24.00 -18.53 -35.31
CA ILE A 80 -23.56 -18.42 -33.92
C ILE A 80 -24.80 -18.13 -33.08
N PRO A 81 -25.01 -18.79 -31.92
CA PRO A 81 -26.14 -18.48 -31.05
C PRO A 81 -26.10 -16.99 -30.68
N GLN A 82 -27.04 -16.24 -31.25
CA GLN A 82 -27.01 -14.77 -31.27
C GLN A 82 -27.20 -14.14 -29.89
N PHE A 83 -27.59 -14.90 -28.87
CA PHE A 83 -27.85 -14.39 -27.53
C PHE A 83 -26.71 -14.67 -26.54
N GLU A 84 -26.08 -15.86 -26.61
CA GLU A 84 -24.93 -16.22 -25.76
C GLU A 84 -23.75 -15.26 -25.99
N SER A 85 -23.50 -14.92 -27.26
CA SER A 85 -22.50 -13.93 -27.65
C SER A 85 -22.82 -12.53 -27.11
N LYS A 86 -24.09 -12.12 -27.10
CA LYS A 86 -24.52 -10.82 -26.56
C LYS A 86 -24.28 -10.71 -25.06
N ILE A 87 -24.59 -11.75 -24.28
CA ILE A 87 -24.33 -11.77 -22.83
C ILE A 87 -22.84 -11.57 -22.55
N LYS A 88 -21.97 -12.31 -23.24
CA LYS A 88 -20.52 -12.21 -23.08
C LYS A 88 -19.99 -10.83 -23.45
N ILE A 89 -20.51 -10.23 -24.52
CA ILE A 89 -20.16 -8.86 -24.93
C ILE A 89 -20.54 -7.85 -23.84
N TRP A 90 -21.79 -7.89 -23.35
CA TRP A 90 -22.24 -7.00 -22.27
C TRP A 90 -21.40 -7.16 -21.01
N LEU A 91 -21.06 -8.40 -20.65
CA LEU A 91 -20.22 -8.68 -19.49
C LEU A 91 -18.82 -8.05 -19.65
N THR A 92 -18.19 -8.17 -20.82
CA THR A 92 -16.90 -7.54 -21.13
C THR A 92 -16.99 -6.01 -21.13
N VAL A 93 -18.05 -5.43 -21.68
CA VAL A 93 -18.25 -3.97 -21.69
C VAL A 93 -18.34 -3.43 -20.26
N VAL A 94 -19.10 -4.10 -19.39
CA VAL A 94 -19.21 -3.69 -17.99
C VAL A 94 -17.89 -3.89 -17.25
N GLU A 95 -17.13 -4.95 -17.53
CA GLU A 95 -15.77 -5.14 -16.98
C GLU A 95 -14.81 -4.02 -17.37
N TYR A 96 -14.84 -3.54 -18.62
CA TYR A 96 -13.98 -2.43 -19.05
C TYR A 96 -14.44 -1.05 -18.57
N THR A 97 -15.71 -0.89 -18.20
CA THR A 97 -16.28 0.41 -17.80
C THR A 97 -16.57 0.52 -16.30
N GLU A 98 -16.37 -0.53 -15.50
CA GLU A 98 -16.74 -0.54 -14.09
C GLU A 98 -16.12 0.62 -13.30
N ILE A 99 -14.81 0.83 -13.45
CA ILE A 99 -14.07 1.84 -12.69
C ILE A 99 -14.50 3.24 -13.13
N LEU A 100 -14.72 3.44 -14.43
CA LEU A 100 -15.22 4.70 -14.98
C LEU A 100 -16.60 5.05 -14.39
N LEU A 101 -17.49 4.06 -14.28
CA LEU A 101 -18.82 4.23 -13.68
C LEU A 101 -18.74 4.52 -12.18
N GLU A 102 -17.86 3.82 -11.45
CA GLU A 102 -17.62 4.05 -10.02
C GLU A 102 -17.12 5.48 -9.74
N VAL A 103 -16.12 5.94 -10.48
CA VAL A 103 -15.54 7.29 -10.34
C VAL A 103 -16.55 8.36 -10.76
N SER A 104 -17.33 8.11 -11.82
CA SER A 104 -18.41 9.02 -12.24
C SER A 104 -19.49 9.16 -11.15
N ALA A 105 -19.89 8.04 -10.54
CA ALA A 105 -20.89 8.02 -9.49
C ALA A 105 -20.42 8.71 -8.20
N GLU A 106 -19.15 8.55 -7.84
CA GLU A 106 -18.55 9.26 -6.71
C GLU A 106 -18.56 10.78 -6.94
N LYS A 107 -18.28 11.23 -8.16
CA LYS A 107 -18.29 12.66 -8.51
C LYS A 107 -19.70 13.27 -8.53
N LEU A 108 -20.71 12.52 -8.98
CA LEU A 108 -22.09 13.02 -9.12
C LEU A 108 -22.92 12.89 -7.83
N TRP A 109 -22.73 11.80 -7.09
CA TRP A 109 -23.60 11.39 -5.97
C TRP A 109 -22.82 11.10 -4.67
N GLY A 110 -21.52 11.39 -4.63
CA GLY A 110 -20.67 11.17 -3.46
C GLY A 110 -20.50 9.69 -3.10
N ALA A 111 -20.06 9.44 -1.86
CA ALA A 111 -19.75 8.09 -1.40
C ALA A 111 -20.96 7.13 -1.42
N LYS A 112 -22.17 7.63 -1.13
CA LYS A 112 -23.39 6.82 -1.18
C LYS A 112 -23.71 6.36 -2.61
N GLY A 113 -23.54 7.25 -3.59
CA GLY A 113 -23.73 6.91 -5.00
C GLY A 113 -22.71 5.92 -5.54
N LYS A 114 -21.44 6.05 -5.13
CA LYS A 114 -20.38 5.08 -5.45
C LYS A 114 -20.76 3.66 -5.03
N TRP A 115 -21.13 3.48 -3.75
CA TRP A 115 -21.51 2.17 -3.24
C TRP A 115 -22.78 1.62 -3.89
N LEU A 116 -23.74 2.48 -4.23
CA LEU A 116 -24.93 2.08 -4.98
C LEU A 116 -24.57 1.53 -6.36
N ILE A 117 -23.69 2.22 -7.09
CA ILE A 117 -23.24 1.76 -8.41
C ILE A 117 -22.43 0.47 -8.34
N ILE A 118 -21.55 0.31 -7.34
CA ILE A 118 -20.83 -0.95 -7.10
C ILE A 118 -21.83 -2.11 -6.95
N VAL A 119 -22.86 -1.94 -6.11
CA VAL A 119 -23.87 -2.99 -5.89
C VAL A 119 -24.63 -3.32 -7.18
N VAL A 120 -25.05 -2.32 -7.93
CA VAL A 120 -25.77 -2.50 -9.20
C VAL A 120 -24.91 -3.23 -10.24
N ILE A 121 -23.64 -2.82 -10.40
CA ILE A 121 -22.70 -3.45 -11.32
C ILE A 121 -22.45 -4.91 -10.95
N GLN A 122 -22.17 -5.20 -9.67
CA GLN A 122 -21.89 -6.57 -9.24
C GLN A 122 -23.14 -7.46 -9.37
N LEU A 123 -24.32 -6.94 -9.08
CA LEU A 123 -25.59 -7.65 -9.25
C LEU A 123 -25.84 -8.00 -10.73
N PHE A 124 -25.62 -7.03 -11.63
CA PHE A 124 -25.74 -7.24 -13.07
C PHE A 124 -24.75 -8.31 -13.57
N LYS A 125 -23.47 -8.24 -13.17
CA LYS A 125 -22.45 -9.23 -13.54
C LYS A 125 -22.80 -10.64 -13.06
N THR A 126 -23.23 -10.78 -11.80
CA THR A 126 -23.60 -12.08 -11.24
C THR A 126 -24.81 -12.68 -11.96
N ILE A 127 -25.85 -11.90 -12.27
CA ILE A 127 -27.03 -12.38 -13.01
C ILE A 127 -26.64 -12.89 -14.40
N LEU A 128 -25.87 -12.09 -15.16
CA LEU A 128 -25.46 -12.49 -16.51
C LEU A 128 -24.59 -13.76 -16.50
N ARG A 129 -23.66 -13.88 -15.55
CA ARG A 129 -22.83 -15.08 -15.40
C ARG A 129 -23.64 -16.31 -14.97
N LEU A 130 -24.63 -16.16 -14.08
CA LEU A 130 -25.54 -17.24 -13.71
C LEU A 130 -26.42 -17.70 -14.88
N LEU A 131 -26.90 -16.77 -15.71
CA LEU A 131 -27.62 -17.08 -16.94
C LEU A 131 -26.74 -17.86 -17.93
N SER A 132 -25.48 -17.46 -18.12
CA SER A 132 -24.51 -18.23 -18.91
C SER A 132 -24.35 -19.67 -18.43
N ILE A 133 -24.24 -19.89 -17.12
CA ILE A 133 -24.02 -21.22 -16.54
C ILE A 133 -25.27 -22.11 -16.68
N HIS A 134 -26.45 -21.58 -16.31
CA HIS A 134 -27.67 -22.39 -16.21
C HIS A 134 -28.44 -22.52 -17.52
N VAL A 135 -28.47 -21.47 -18.33
CA VAL A 135 -29.24 -21.44 -19.59
C VAL A 135 -28.37 -21.88 -20.76
N TYR A 136 -27.14 -21.35 -20.86
CA TYR A 136 -26.23 -21.61 -21.98
C TYR A 136 -25.26 -22.77 -21.74
N LYS A 137 -25.37 -23.43 -20.58
CA LYS A 137 -24.55 -24.58 -20.18
C LYS A 137 -23.04 -24.28 -20.23
N GLU A 138 -22.63 -23.04 -19.98
CA GLU A 138 -21.22 -22.72 -19.81
C GLU A 138 -20.69 -23.40 -18.54
N ARG A 139 -19.59 -24.15 -18.68
CA ARG A 139 -18.97 -24.84 -17.54
C ARG A 139 -18.13 -23.89 -16.68
N MET A 140 -17.48 -22.91 -17.30
CA MET A 140 -16.57 -22.00 -16.62
C MET A 140 -16.59 -20.62 -17.26
N THR A 141 -16.81 -19.59 -16.44
CA THR A 141 -16.78 -18.20 -16.86
C THR A 141 -15.34 -17.66 -16.90
N LYS A 142 -15.00 -16.93 -17.98
CA LYS A 142 -13.67 -16.33 -18.19
C LYS A 142 -13.65 -14.86 -17.77
N SER A 143 -12.46 -14.34 -17.46
CA SER A 143 -12.23 -12.93 -17.13
C SER A 143 -11.06 -12.37 -17.97
N PRO A 144 -11.31 -11.56 -19.01
CA PRO A 144 -12.62 -11.07 -19.48
C PRO A 144 -13.47 -12.14 -20.19
N ALA A 145 -14.79 -11.92 -20.25
CA ALA A 145 -15.74 -12.88 -20.83
C ALA A 145 -15.53 -13.14 -22.33
N THR A 146 -15.14 -12.11 -23.08
CA THR A 146 -14.66 -12.21 -24.46
C THR A 146 -13.18 -11.81 -24.52
N PRO A 147 -12.25 -12.78 -24.57
CA PRO A 147 -10.84 -12.45 -24.74
C PRO A 147 -10.57 -11.81 -26.12
N PRO A 148 -9.54 -10.96 -26.25
CA PRO A 148 -9.15 -10.36 -27.52
C PRO A 148 -8.96 -11.43 -28.60
N LEU A 149 -9.46 -11.16 -29.81
CA LEU A 149 -9.42 -12.12 -30.90
C LEU A 149 -7.98 -12.34 -31.38
N ASN A 150 -7.51 -13.59 -31.37
CA ASN A 150 -6.27 -13.93 -32.06
C ASN A 150 -6.52 -13.91 -33.59
N ARG A 151 -6.20 -12.78 -34.21
CA ARG A 151 -6.52 -12.47 -35.61
C ARG A 151 -5.82 -13.42 -36.60
N GLU A 152 -4.63 -13.90 -36.27
CA GLU A 152 -3.92 -14.90 -37.09
C GLU A 152 -4.62 -16.26 -37.06
N LYS A 153 -4.95 -16.76 -35.86
CA LYS A 153 -5.67 -18.02 -35.68
C LYS A 153 -7.06 -17.94 -36.31
N PHE A 154 -7.73 -16.81 -36.17
CA PHE A 154 -9.04 -16.54 -36.77
C PHE A 154 -8.98 -16.53 -38.30
N ASN A 155 -8.00 -15.82 -38.89
CA ASN A 155 -7.84 -15.80 -40.35
C ASN A 155 -7.48 -17.18 -40.91
N LYS A 156 -6.59 -17.93 -40.24
CA LYS A 156 -6.29 -19.32 -40.61
C LYS A 156 -7.54 -20.20 -40.53
N ALA A 157 -8.35 -20.07 -39.48
CA ALA A 157 -9.59 -20.82 -39.32
C ALA A 157 -10.64 -20.46 -40.38
N VAL A 158 -10.91 -19.19 -40.63
CA VAL A 158 -11.88 -18.75 -41.65
C VAL A 158 -11.43 -19.14 -43.06
N ASN A 159 -10.14 -18.94 -43.39
CA ASN A 159 -9.59 -19.36 -44.68
C ASN A 159 -9.69 -20.88 -44.85
N SER A 160 -9.48 -21.66 -43.77
CA SER A 160 -9.67 -23.11 -43.81
C SER A 160 -11.14 -23.51 -44.03
N ILE A 161 -12.09 -22.77 -43.48
CA ILE A 161 -13.53 -23.02 -43.63
C ILE A 161 -13.98 -22.68 -45.06
N GLN A 162 -13.54 -21.54 -45.61
CA GLN A 162 -13.78 -21.18 -47.02
C GLN A 162 -13.12 -22.18 -47.99
N SER A 163 -11.94 -22.72 -47.67
CA SER A 163 -11.29 -23.75 -48.48
C SER A 163 -11.97 -25.13 -48.41
N LYS A 164 -12.89 -25.33 -47.45
CA LYS A 164 -13.60 -26.60 -47.21
C LYS A 164 -15.00 -26.64 -47.83
N GLU A 165 -15.42 -25.63 -48.59
CA GLU A 165 -16.69 -25.68 -49.33
C GLU A 165 -16.66 -26.80 -50.39
N GLY A 166 -17.23 -27.93 -50.01
CA GLY A 166 -17.54 -29.07 -50.85
C GLY A 166 -19.03 -29.36 -50.82
N PHE A 167 -19.56 -29.99 -51.86
CA PHE A 167 -20.94 -30.41 -51.94
C PHE A 167 -21.05 -31.92 -51.75
N VAL A 168 -22.17 -32.38 -51.19
CA VAL A 168 -22.43 -33.80 -50.93
C VAL A 168 -23.26 -34.37 -52.07
N LEU A 169 -22.80 -35.47 -52.68
CA LEU A 169 -23.58 -36.17 -53.70
C LEU A 169 -24.84 -36.78 -53.07
N LYS A 170 -26.02 -36.43 -53.61
CA LYS A 170 -27.32 -36.84 -53.06
C LYS A 170 -27.54 -38.36 -53.00
N ARG A 171 -26.85 -39.16 -53.82
CA ARG A 171 -26.99 -40.63 -53.85
C ARG A 171 -25.92 -41.38 -53.07
N SER A 172 -24.67 -40.92 -53.08
CA SER A 172 -23.54 -41.64 -52.47
C SER A 172 -23.13 -41.10 -51.10
N GLY A 173 -23.67 -39.94 -50.68
CA GLY A 173 -23.28 -39.28 -49.43
C GLY A 173 -21.82 -38.79 -49.42
N THR A 174 -21.11 -38.90 -50.54
CA THR A 174 -19.69 -38.56 -50.65
C THR A 174 -19.52 -37.04 -50.70
N VAL A 175 -18.65 -36.51 -49.85
CA VAL A 175 -18.30 -35.07 -49.81
C VAL A 175 -17.25 -34.78 -50.88
N ILE A 176 -17.63 -34.02 -51.92
CA ILE A 176 -16.73 -33.61 -53.01
C ILE A 176 -16.27 -32.18 -52.77
N ARG A 177 -14.96 -31.94 -52.72
CA ARG A 177 -14.37 -30.59 -52.62
C ARG A 177 -14.45 -29.85 -53.95
N SER A 178 -14.79 -28.56 -53.92
CA SER A 178 -14.76 -27.70 -55.11
C SER A 178 -13.33 -27.47 -55.63
N ILE A 179 -13.11 -27.64 -56.94
CA ILE A 179 -11.78 -27.50 -57.58
C ILE A 179 -11.25 -26.06 -57.47
N LYS A 180 -12.14 -25.06 -57.44
CA LYS A 180 -11.79 -23.63 -57.37
C LYS A 180 -11.00 -23.24 -56.11
N TYR A 181 -11.02 -24.06 -55.06
CA TYR A 181 -10.36 -23.76 -53.78
C TYR A 181 -9.39 -24.86 -53.33
N SER A 182 -8.91 -25.67 -54.27
CA SER A 182 -7.95 -26.74 -53.97
C SER A 182 -6.57 -26.16 -53.63
N ALA A 183 -5.95 -26.67 -52.54
CA ALA A 183 -4.59 -26.30 -52.18
C ALA A 183 -3.59 -26.65 -53.32
N PRO A 184 -2.45 -25.95 -53.44
CA PRO A 184 -1.36 -26.30 -54.36
C PRO A 184 -0.99 -27.78 -54.21
N ILE A 185 -0.57 -28.43 -55.30
CA ILE A 185 -0.40 -29.89 -55.37
C ILE A 185 0.53 -30.42 -54.26
N GLU A 186 1.52 -29.62 -53.88
CA GLU A 186 2.51 -29.89 -52.83
C GLU A 186 1.92 -29.99 -51.42
N LYS A 187 0.77 -29.37 -51.15
CA LYS A 187 0.09 -29.36 -49.84
C LYS A 187 -1.07 -30.35 -49.77
N ARG A 188 -1.30 -31.14 -50.82
CA ARG A 188 -2.40 -32.10 -50.87
C ARG A 188 -1.97 -33.38 -50.16
N THR A 189 -2.65 -33.70 -49.07
CA THR A 189 -2.60 -35.03 -48.47
C THR A 189 -3.78 -35.86 -48.98
N TRP A 190 -3.54 -37.14 -49.32
CA TRP A 190 -4.57 -38.11 -49.72
C TRP A 190 -5.40 -38.64 -48.55
N THR A 191 -5.36 -37.96 -47.41
CA THR A 191 -6.13 -38.33 -46.22
C THR A 191 -7.60 -37.99 -46.42
N ALA A 192 -8.47 -38.96 -46.14
CA ALA A 192 -9.90 -38.76 -46.18
C ALA A 192 -10.30 -37.69 -45.15
N LEU A 193 -11.21 -36.78 -45.54
CA LEU A 193 -11.85 -35.88 -44.58
C LEU A 193 -12.67 -36.75 -43.62
N GLU A 194 -12.40 -36.62 -42.32
CA GLU A 194 -13.20 -37.27 -41.28
C GLU A 194 -14.68 -36.99 -41.55
N SER A 195 -15.44 -38.05 -41.83
CA SER A 195 -16.89 -37.95 -41.73
C SER A 195 -17.17 -37.52 -40.30
N LYS A 196 -18.17 -36.66 -40.08
CA LYS A 196 -18.71 -36.44 -38.74
C LYS A 196 -19.27 -37.79 -38.26
N MET A 197 -18.40 -38.65 -37.73
CA MET A 197 -18.79 -39.77 -36.91
C MET A 197 -19.42 -39.15 -35.67
N ASN A 198 -20.75 -39.21 -35.61
CA ASN A 198 -21.43 -39.26 -34.34
C ASN A 198 -20.92 -40.52 -33.64
N ILE A 199 -19.82 -40.39 -32.91
CA ILE A 199 -19.38 -41.38 -31.94
C ILE A 199 -20.38 -41.25 -30.78
N THR A 200 -21.54 -41.89 -30.91
CA THR A 200 -22.30 -42.33 -29.75
C THR A 200 -21.51 -43.50 -29.16
N MET A 201 -20.57 -43.18 -28.26
CA MET A 201 -20.08 -44.15 -27.30
C MET A 201 -21.28 -44.51 -26.42
N ASP A 202 -21.77 -45.73 -26.58
CA ASP A 202 -22.88 -46.28 -25.80
C ASP A 202 -22.38 -46.55 -24.37
N LEU A 203 -22.48 -45.54 -23.50
CA LEU A 203 -22.11 -45.61 -22.08
C LEU A 203 -23.23 -46.29 -21.30
N THR A 204 -22.86 -47.18 -20.36
CA THR A 204 -23.84 -47.89 -19.53
C THR A 204 -24.67 -46.93 -18.68
N PRO A 205 -25.92 -47.27 -18.26
CA PRO A 205 -26.80 -46.36 -17.53
C PRO A 205 -26.20 -45.81 -16.21
N LYS A 206 -25.31 -46.57 -15.57
CA LYS A 206 -24.60 -46.17 -14.34
C LYS A 206 -23.52 -45.10 -14.60
N ASP A 207 -22.86 -45.16 -15.75
CA ASP A 207 -21.84 -44.17 -16.13
C ASP A 207 -22.49 -42.83 -16.48
N GLN A 208 -23.65 -42.85 -17.14
CA GLN A 208 -24.43 -41.65 -17.46
C GLN A 208 -24.96 -40.92 -16.21
N GLU A 209 -25.34 -41.65 -15.16
CA GLU A 209 -25.83 -41.05 -13.91
C GLU A 209 -24.70 -40.43 -13.07
N SER A 210 -23.52 -41.06 -13.07
CA SER A 210 -22.30 -40.53 -12.45
C SER A 210 -21.82 -39.25 -13.13
N GLU A 211 -21.78 -39.22 -14.47
CA GLU A 211 -21.40 -38.04 -15.25
C GLU A 211 -22.37 -36.87 -15.03
N LYS A 212 -23.68 -37.15 -14.99
CA LYS A 212 -24.72 -36.12 -14.76
C LYS A 212 -24.63 -35.52 -13.36
N ASN A 213 -24.28 -36.32 -12.35
CA ASN A 213 -24.05 -35.83 -10.99
C ASN A 213 -22.75 -35.02 -10.88
N GLN A 214 -21.69 -35.42 -11.58
CA GLN A 214 -20.46 -34.64 -11.65
C GLN A 214 -20.67 -33.29 -12.36
N GLU A 215 -21.43 -33.25 -13.46
CA GLU A 215 -21.77 -31.99 -14.15
C GLU A 215 -22.53 -31.02 -13.24
N LYS A 216 -23.47 -31.52 -12.42
CA LYS A 216 -24.17 -30.70 -11.41
C LYS A 216 -23.22 -30.12 -10.38
N ILE A 217 -22.26 -30.91 -9.89
CA ILE A 217 -21.24 -30.45 -8.92
C ILE A 217 -20.41 -29.32 -9.52
N CYS A 218 -19.95 -29.45 -10.78
CA CYS A 218 -19.17 -28.41 -11.43
C CYS A 218 -19.98 -27.11 -11.65
N LYS A 219 -21.26 -27.22 -12.02
CA LYS A 219 -22.16 -26.05 -12.15
C LYS A 219 -22.38 -25.34 -10.81
N LEU A 220 -22.54 -26.10 -9.73
CA LEU A 220 -22.68 -25.54 -8.38
C LEU A 220 -21.39 -24.83 -7.95
N ALA A 221 -20.23 -25.44 -8.22
CA ALA A 221 -18.93 -24.84 -7.94
C ALA A 221 -18.74 -23.48 -8.62
N GLU A 222 -19.13 -23.38 -9.90
CA GLU A 222 -19.06 -22.13 -10.67
C GLU A 222 -20.08 -21.09 -10.17
N SER A 223 -21.30 -21.53 -9.85
CA SER A 223 -22.35 -20.64 -9.32
C SER A 223 -21.95 -20.02 -7.98
N LEU A 224 -21.29 -20.81 -7.12
CA LEU A 224 -20.75 -20.35 -5.85
C LEU A 224 -19.61 -19.33 -6.05
N TYR A 225 -18.72 -19.55 -7.02
CA TYR A 225 -17.64 -18.63 -7.34
C TYR A 225 -18.17 -17.27 -7.87
N VAL A 226 -19.14 -17.31 -8.78
CA VAL A 226 -19.72 -16.12 -9.42
C VAL A 226 -20.56 -15.26 -8.45
N THR A 227 -21.12 -15.87 -7.41
CA THR A 227 -21.91 -15.17 -6.37
C THR A 227 -21.05 -14.55 -5.27
N LYS A 228 -19.74 -14.87 -5.21
CA LYS A 228 -18.78 -14.36 -4.22
C LYS A 228 -18.83 -12.84 -4.02
N PRO A 229 -18.81 -11.98 -5.06
CA PRO A 229 -18.77 -10.52 -4.85
C PRO A 229 -20.02 -9.99 -4.12
N LEU A 230 -21.19 -10.55 -4.41
CA LEU A 230 -22.44 -10.18 -3.72
C LEU A 230 -22.46 -10.63 -2.27
N LEU A 231 -22.01 -11.86 -2.00
CA LEU A 231 -21.88 -12.38 -0.64
C LEU A 231 -20.89 -11.56 0.20
N HIS A 232 -19.79 -11.11 -0.42
CA HIS A 232 -18.83 -10.21 0.21
C HIS A 232 -19.46 -8.85 0.58
N LEU A 233 -20.17 -8.21 -0.36
CA LEU A 233 -20.85 -6.93 -0.13
C LEU A 233 -21.95 -7.04 0.94
N GLY A 234 -22.73 -8.12 0.92
CA GLY A 234 -23.74 -8.40 1.95
C GLY A 234 -23.10 -8.57 3.33
N CYS A 235 -21.97 -9.28 3.42
CA CYS A 235 -21.23 -9.42 4.67
C CYS A 235 -20.66 -8.08 5.17
N MET A 236 -20.15 -7.24 4.26
CA MET A 236 -19.70 -5.88 4.60
C MET A 236 -20.82 -5.01 5.18
N TYR A 237 -22.04 -5.13 4.64
CA TYR A 237 -23.22 -4.40 5.12
C TYR A 237 -23.61 -4.83 6.54
N ILE A 238 -23.65 -6.13 6.82
CA ILE A 238 -24.08 -6.68 8.12
C ILE A 238 -23.02 -6.43 9.21
N THR A 239 -21.74 -6.63 8.91
CA THR A 239 -20.68 -6.68 9.93
C THR A 239 -20.05 -5.32 10.27
N SER A 240 -20.57 -4.22 9.70
CA SER A 240 -20.14 -2.83 9.94
C SER A 240 -18.61 -2.65 9.99
N LYS A 241 -17.97 -2.44 8.83
CA LYS A 241 -16.53 -2.10 8.64
C LYS A 241 -15.49 -2.90 9.46
N LYS A 242 -15.85 -3.98 10.17
CA LYS A 242 -14.86 -4.92 10.71
C LYS A 242 -14.12 -5.54 9.52
N GLN A 243 -12.80 -5.41 9.51
CA GLN A 243 -11.98 -5.69 8.33
C GLN A 243 -11.90 -7.17 7.95
N TRP A 244 -12.29 -8.10 8.83
CA TRP A 244 -11.98 -9.53 8.67
C TRP A 244 -13.13 -10.43 8.19
N PRO A 245 -14.39 -10.29 8.65
CA PRO A 245 -15.48 -11.18 8.24
C PRO A 245 -15.74 -11.29 6.72
N PRO A 246 -15.81 -10.19 5.94
CA PRO A 246 -16.06 -10.30 4.49
C PRO A 246 -14.87 -10.92 3.76
N TRP A 247 -13.64 -10.72 4.26
CA TRP A 247 -12.44 -11.32 3.71
C TRP A 247 -12.39 -12.83 3.93
N LEU A 248 -12.73 -13.28 5.13
CA LEU A 248 -12.81 -14.70 5.49
C LEU A 248 -13.90 -15.42 4.68
N LEU A 249 -15.08 -14.81 4.53
CA LEU A 249 -16.16 -15.36 3.73
C LEU A 249 -15.73 -15.60 2.28
N SER A 250 -15.11 -14.59 1.67
CA SER A 250 -14.58 -14.69 0.29
C SER A 250 -13.49 -15.76 0.14
N PHE A 251 -12.64 -15.93 1.16
CA PHE A 251 -11.62 -16.99 1.19
C PHE A 251 -12.24 -18.38 1.24
N ILE A 252 -13.23 -18.59 2.11
CA ILE A 252 -13.95 -19.87 2.24
C ILE A 252 -14.65 -20.21 0.92
N ILE A 253 -15.30 -19.23 0.28
CA ILE A 253 -15.98 -19.43 -1.00
C ILE A 253 -15.00 -19.90 -2.09
N ASP A 254 -13.83 -19.28 -2.22
CA ASP A 254 -12.82 -19.70 -3.20
C ASP A 254 -12.30 -21.12 -2.92
N ILE A 255 -12.04 -21.48 -1.66
CA ILE A 255 -11.59 -22.83 -1.28
C ILE A 255 -12.66 -23.87 -1.59
N VAL A 256 -13.91 -23.61 -1.18
CA VAL A 256 -15.02 -24.55 -1.39
C VAL A 256 -15.23 -24.74 -2.90
N SER A 257 -15.28 -23.65 -3.67
CA SER A 257 -15.44 -23.72 -5.13
C SER A 257 -14.30 -24.52 -5.80
N LEU A 258 -13.03 -24.23 -5.48
CA LEU A 258 -11.89 -24.95 -6.06
C LEU A 258 -11.84 -26.42 -5.65
N ASN A 259 -12.20 -26.75 -4.41
CA ASN A 259 -12.27 -28.15 -3.96
C ASN A 259 -13.38 -28.92 -4.69
N MET A 260 -14.52 -28.27 -4.94
CA MET A 260 -15.58 -28.85 -5.77
C MET A 260 -15.12 -29.07 -7.21
N PHE A 261 -14.37 -28.14 -7.81
CA PHE A 261 -13.78 -28.32 -9.15
C PHE A 261 -12.77 -29.48 -9.22
N ASN A 262 -12.04 -29.76 -8.14
CA ASN A 262 -11.12 -30.90 -8.10
C ASN A 262 -11.85 -32.26 -8.14
N ARG A 263 -13.15 -32.30 -7.82
CA ARG A 263 -13.99 -33.50 -7.94
C ARG A 263 -14.57 -33.69 -9.35
N CYS A 264 -14.33 -32.74 -10.26
CA CYS A 264 -14.75 -32.83 -11.66
C CYS A 264 -13.71 -33.59 -12.50
N PRO A 265 -14.12 -34.42 -13.48
CA PRO A 265 -13.19 -35.16 -14.33
C PRO A 265 -12.27 -34.23 -15.14
N MET A 266 -10.95 -34.29 -14.91
CA MET A 266 -9.95 -33.44 -15.58
C MET A 266 -9.82 -33.69 -17.11
N ALA A 267 -10.32 -34.84 -17.58
CA ALA A 267 -10.38 -35.19 -19.01
C ALA A 267 -11.43 -34.38 -19.79
N LEU A 268 -12.41 -33.80 -19.08
CA LEU A 268 -13.55 -33.08 -19.67
C LEU A 268 -13.24 -31.59 -19.92
N PHE A 269 -12.13 -31.08 -19.35
CA PHE A 269 -11.76 -29.67 -19.47
C PHE A 269 -10.87 -29.39 -20.68
N ASN A 270 -11.27 -28.35 -21.42
CA ASN A 270 -10.49 -27.78 -22.51
C ASN A 270 -9.22 -27.10 -21.97
N LYS A 271 -8.19 -26.94 -22.82
CA LYS A 271 -6.92 -26.28 -22.44
C LYS A 271 -7.16 -24.89 -21.81
N GLU A 272 -8.08 -24.12 -22.38
CA GLU A 272 -8.43 -22.77 -21.89
C GLU A 272 -9.13 -22.79 -20.51
N GLU A 273 -9.93 -23.82 -20.21
CA GLU A 273 -10.59 -23.97 -18.91
C GLU A 273 -9.57 -24.37 -17.83
N LYS A 274 -8.55 -25.17 -18.19
CA LYS A 274 -7.43 -25.51 -17.30
C LYS A 274 -6.59 -24.28 -16.96
N GLU A 275 -6.32 -23.42 -17.94
CA GLU A 275 -5.61 -22.15 -17.74
C GLU A 275 -6.37 -21.23 -16.78
N GLU A 276 -7.70 -21.17 -16.89
CA GLU A 276 -8.53 -20.37 -15.98
C GLU A 276 -8.53 -20.92 -14.54
N LEU A 277 -8.55 -22.25 -14.35
CA LEU A 277 -8.39 -22.85 -13.02
C LEU A 277 -7.03 -22.52 -12.39
N VAL A 278 -5.95 -22.55 -13.17
CA VAL A 278 -4.61 -22.15 -12.71
C VAL A 278 -4.61 -20.68 -12.32
N ARG A 279 -5.19 -19.80 -13.14
CA ARG A 279 -5.34 -18.37 -12.83
C ARG A 279 -6.08 -18.16 -11.50
N ARG A 280 -7.17 -18.88 -11.26
CA ARG A 280 -7.96 -18.77 -10.01
C ARG A 280 -7.18 -19.26 -8.79
N ARG A 281 -6.42 -20.35 -8.90
CA ARG A 281 -5.51 -20.83 -7.83
C ARG A 281 -4.43 -19.79 -7.50
N LEU A 282 -3.81 -19.19 -8.52
CA LEU A 282 -2.85 -18.09 -8.34
C LEU A 282 -3.50 -16.86 -7.72
N SER A 283 -4.73 -16.53 -8.13
CA SER A 283 -5.49 -15.42 -7.57
C SER A 283 -5.84 -15.64 -6.10
N LEU A 284 -6.12 -16.86 -5.66
CA LEU A 284 -6.35 -17.19 -4.25
C LEU A 284 -5.07 -17.00 -3.43
N LEU A 285 -3.92 -17.42 -3.96
CA LEU A 285 -2.62 -17.19 -3.32
C LEU A 285 -2.34 -15.68 -3.19
N LEU A 286 -2.57 -14.91 -4.25
CA LEU A 286 -2.47 -13.45 -4.23
C LEU A 286 -3.47 -12.80 -3.27
N TYR A 287 -4.67 -13.36 -3.13
CA TYR A 287 -5.70 -12.89 -2.21
C TYR A 287 -5.26 -13.08 -0.75
N ILE A 288 -4.67 -14.22 -0.39
CA ILE A 288 -4.08 -14.46 0.94
C ILE A 288 -2.96 -13.44 1.21
N LEU A 289 -2.09 -13.21 0.22
CA LEU A 289 -1.00 -12.23 0.32
C LEU A 289 -1.49 -10.78 0.46
N ARG A 290 -2.68 -10.44 -0.03
CA ARG A 290 -3.27 -9.10 0.06
C ARG A 290 -4.27 -8.95 1.21
N SER A 291 -4.54 -10.03 1.94
CA SER A 291 -5.50 -10.01 3.04
C SER A 291 -4.89 -9.42 4.32
N PRO A 292 -5.72 -8.91 5.24
CA PRO A 292 -5.30 -8.49 6.58
C PRO A 292 -4.58 -9.60 7.40
N PHE A 293 -4.65 -10.86 6.97
CA PHE A 293 -3.91 -11.99 7.55
C PHE A 293 -2.41 -11.94 7.24
N TYR A 294 -2.03 -11.33 6.12
CA TYR A 294 -0.62 -11.13 5.80
C TYR A 294 0.04 -10.26 6.88
N ASP A 295 -0.50 -9.08 7.13
CA ASP A 295 0.13 -8.08 8.01
C ASP A 295 0.31 -8.57 9.44
N LYS A 296 -0.62 -9.41 9.93
CA LYS A 296 -0.66 -9.85 11.33
C LYS A 296 0.00 -11.21 11.58
N TYR A 297 -0.01 -12.14 10.62
CA TYR A 297 0.41 -13.53 10.86
C TYR A 297 1.30 -14.14 9.76
N SER A 298 1.01 -13.91 8.48
CA SER A 298 1.72 -14.60 7.39
C SER A 298 3.00 -13.90 6.96
N ARG A 299 3.15 -12.59 7.19
CA ARG A 299 4.32 -11.80 6.79
C ARG A 299 5.62 -12.41 7.32
N VAL A 300 5.65 -12.78 8.59
CA VAL A 300 6.84 -13.34 9.25
C VAL A 300 7.19 -14.70 8.64
N LYS A 301 6.21 -15.61 8.52
CA LYS A 301 6.41 -16.95 7.94
C LYS A 301 6.83 -16.92 6.47
N ILE A 302 6.28 -15.98 5.69
CA ILE A 302 6.65 -15.79 4.28
C ILE A 302 8.07 -15.25 4.17
N ASN A 303 8.46 -14.31 5.04
CA ASN A 303 9.83 -13.81 5.09
C ASN A 303 10.82 -14.91 5.50
N GLU A 304 10.48 -15.73 6.49
CA GLU A 304 11.28 -16.89 6.90
C GLU A 304 11.43 -17.92 5.76
N LEU A 305 10.35 -18.19 5.02
CA LEU A 305 10.39 -19.08 3.86
C LEU A 305 11.25 -18.49 2.73
N LEU A 306 11.14 -17.19 2.45
CA LEU A 306 11.94 -16.50 1.44
C LEU A 306 13.42 -16.44 1.84
N ASP A 307 13.72 -16.31 3.14
CA ASP A 307 15.07 -16.36 3.68
C ASP A 307 15.64 -17.77 3.57
N ALA A 308 14.86 -18.80 3.91
CA ALA A 308 15.24 -20.21 3.73
C ALA A 308 15.47 -20.57 2.24
N LEU A 309 14.64 -20.07 1.33
CA LEU A 309 14.84 -20.24 -0.11
C LEU A 309 16.08 -19.49 -0.61
N SER A 310 16.34 -18.29 -0.06
CA SER A 310 17.54 -17.52 -0.37
C SER A 310 18.83 -18.23 0.04
N THR A 311 18.80 -19.05 1.10
CA THR A 311 19.96 -19.79 1.58
C THR A 311 20.11 -21.18 0.94
N SER A 312 19.00 -21.78 0.51
CA SER A 312 18.98 -23.18 0.04
C SER A 312 19.16 -23.32 -1.48
N VAL A 313 18.81 -22.29 -2.27
CA VAL A 313 18.86 -22.36 -3.74
C VAL A 313 19.83 -21.31 -4.30
N PRO A 314 20.88 -21.71 -5.03
CA PRO A 314 21.79 -20.78 -5.71
C PRO A 314 21.01 -19.85 -6.67
N PHE A 315 21.41 -18.59 -6.77
CA PHE A 315 20.75 -17.52 -7.54
C PHE A 315 19.33 -17.10 -7.09
N ALA A 316 18.67 -17.84 -6.18
CA ALA A 316 17.35 -17.46 -5.67
C ALA A 316 17.38 -16.15 -4.84
N LYS A 317 18.52 -15.85 -4.22
CA LYS A 317 18.74 -14.63 -3.40
C LYS A 317 18.38 -13.33 -4.12
N LEU A 318 18.63 -13.22 -5.42
CA LEU A 318 18.34 -12.01 -6.19
C LEU A 318 16.82 -11.81 -6.35
N LEU A 319 16.11 -12.91 -6.61
CA LEU A 319 14.66 -12.93 -6.77
C LEU A 319 13.95 -12.79 -5.42
N THR A 320 14.36 -13.54 -4.39
CA THR A 320 13.75 -13.50 -3.06
C THR A 320 13.93 -12.14 -2.39
N ASN A 321 15.09 -11.48 -2.56
CA ASN A 321 15.30 -10.12 -2.06
C ASN A 321 14.45 -9.08 -2.82
N ALA A 322 14.31 -9.21 -4.14
CA ALA A 322 13.42 -8.34 -4.92
C ALA A 322 11.96 -8.52 -4.52
N VAL A 323 11.54 -9.77 -4.30
CA VAL A 323 10.19 -10.14 -3.85
C VAL A 323 9.95 -9.62 -2.42
N LYS A 324 10.84 -9.88 -1.47
CA LYS A 324 10.76 -9.40 -0.08
C LYS A 324 10.74 -7.87 0.00
N LYS A 325 11.55 -7.19 -0.81
CA LYS A 325 11.54 -5.73 -0.92
C LYS A 325 10.20 -5.21 -1.43
N ASN A 326 9.59 -5.85 -2.43
CA ASN A 326 8.37 -5.35 -3.08
C ASN A 326 7.07 -5.84 -2.43
N LEU A 327 7.08 -6.91 -1.61
CA LEU A 327 5.89 -7.46 -0.97
C LEU A 327 5.09 -6.45 -0.13
N PRO A 328 5.73 -5.63 0.73
CA PRO A 328 5.02 -4.60 1.50
C PRO A 328 4.35 -3.56 0.59
N TYR A 329 5.01 -3.18 -0.51
CA TYR A 329 4.48 -2.20 -1.47
C TYR A 329 3.31 -2.76 -2.29
N MET A 330 3.27 -4.06 -2.52
CA MET A 330 2.18 -4.76 -3.23
C MET A 330 0.87 -4.88 -2.42
N GLN A 331 0.88 -4.46 -1.14
CA GLN A 331 -0.25 -4.52 -0.21
C GLN A 331 -0.89 -3.16 0.11
N ILE A 332 -0.23 -2.06 -0.25
CA ILE A 332 -0.63 -0.68 0.13
C ILE A 332 -1.84 -0.16 -0.68
N ALA A 333 -2.45 -0.97 -1.55
CA ALA A 333 -3.58 -0.53 -2.37
C ALA A 333 -4.93 -0.40 -1.62
N ILE A 334 -5.04 -0.81 -0.35
CA ILE A 334 -6.34 -0.75 0.37
C ILE A 334 -6.17 -0.39 1.86
N VAL A 335 -5.48 0.70 2.21
CA VAL A 335 -5.64 1.29 3.56
C VAL A 335 -5.52 2.82 3.53
N ASN A 336 -6.68 3.49 3.60
CA ASN A 336 -6.97 4.84 4.11
C ASN A 336 -6.22 6.09 3.58
N ASN A 337 -7.01 7.09 3.20
CA ASN A 337 -6.71 8.52 3.02
C ASN A 337 -5.43 9.03 3.73
N GLY A 338 -4.29 9.01 3.05
CA GLY A 338 -3.12 9.83 3.40
C GLY A 338 -3.22 11.21 2.74
N GLN A 339 -2.77 12.26 3.41
CA GLN A 339 -2.68 13.61 2.84
C GLN A 339 -1.55 13.65 1.80
N CYS A 340 -1.91 13.76 0.52
CA CYS A 340 -0.98 13.97 -0.58
C CYS A 340 -0.80 15.49 -0.82
N LEU A 341 0.44 15.97 -1.05
CA LEU A 341 0.77 17.39 -1.25
C LEU A 341 1.68 17.58 -2.48
N CYS A 342 1.72 18.82 -2.97
CA CYS A 342 2.44 19.22 -4.18
C CYS A 342 3.77 19.92 -3.86
N TYR A 343 4.87 19.42 -4.42
CA TYR A 343 6.23 19.95 -4.19
C TYR A 343 6.88 20.41 -5.47
N SER A 344 7.55 21.57 -5.47
CA SER A 344 8.30 22.09 -6.63
C SER A 344 9.56 21.26 -6.93
N GLY A 345 9.69 20.72 -8.13
CA GLY A 345 10.84 19.90 -8.58
C GLY A 345 10.46 18.65 -9.40
N THR A 346 11.45 17.85 -9.83
CA THR A 346 11.25 16.58 -10.57
C THR A 346 11.26 15.33 -9.67
N SER A 347 11.51 15.49 -8.36
CA SER A 347 11.61 14.40 -7.38
C SER A 347 11.05 14.82 -6.01
N CYS A 348 10.55 13.85 -5.22
CA CYS A 348 10.10 14.13 -3.85
C CYS A 348 11.31 14.30 -2.90
N PRO A 349 11.25 15.22 -1.91
CA PRO A 349 12.42 15.67 -1.12
C PRO A 349 12.99 14.64 -0.11
N SER A 350 12.29 13.54 0.17
CA SER A 350 12.82 12.40 0.94
C SER A 350 13.14 11.28 -0.04
N GLY A 351 14.41 10.94 -0.27
CA GLY A 351 14.94 10.04 -1.31
C GLY A 351 14.49 8.56 -1.27
N GLY A 352 13.19 8.28 -1.12
CA GLY A 352 12.55 6.98 -1.22
C GLY A 352 11.41 6.97 -2.25
N GLY A 353 11.53 7.75 -3.32
CA GLY A 353 10.54 7.78 -4.39
C GLY A 353 10.72 6.62 -5.37
N ILE A 354 9.83 5.64 -5.33
CA ILE A 354 9.48 4.91 -6.55
C ILE A 354 8.53 5.83 -7.34
N ASP A 355 8.88 6.07 -8.60
CA ASP A 355 7.99 6.59 -9.62
C ASP A 355 6.82 5.61 -9.82
N ILE A 356 5.64 5.95 -9.30
CA ILE A 356 4.42 5.14 -9.40
C ILE A 356 3.85 5.27 -10.83
N ARG A 357 4.58 4.76 -11.82
CA ARG A 357 4.02 4.43 -13.14
C ARG A 357 3.54 2.99 -13.14
N ILE A 358 2.52 2.71 -12.33
CA ILE A 358 1.42 1.75 -12.54
C ILE A 358 0.40 2.06 -11.44
N VAL A 359 -0.60 2.89 -11.80
CA VAL A 359 -1.89 3.12 -11.14
C VAL A 359 -1.84 3.79 -9.75
N ASN A 360 -2.15 5.09 -9.70
CA ASN A 360 -2.89 5.66 -8.58
C ASN A 360 -3.89 6.73 -9.08
N THR A 361 -5.12 6.59 -8.62
CA THR A 361 -6.32 7.31 -9.04
C THR A 361 -6.44 8.64 -8.30
N GLY A 362 -6.49 9.73 -9.06
CA GLY A 362 -7.09 11.03 -8.69
C GLY A 362 -6.39 11.87 -7.63
N THR A 363 -5.55 12.83 -8.07
CA THR A 363 -5.35 14.22 -7.55
C THR A 363 -3.99 14.78 -8.04
N THR A 364 -3.88 16.04 -8.50
CA THR A 364 -2.69 16.54 -9.23
C THR A 364 -2.30 18.00 -8.95
N CYS A 365 -1.00 18.30 -9.12
CA CYS A 365 -0.34 19.57 -8.78
C CYS A 365 -0.19 20.55 -9.95
N PRO A 366 0.02 21.86 -9.67
CA PRO A 366 0.44 22.88 -10.65
C PRO A 366 1.75 22.55 -11.38
N SER A 367 1.94 23.13 -12.57
CA SER A 367 3.15 22.96 -13.40
C SER A 367 4.43 23.28 -12.64
N GLY A 368 5.43 22.40 -12.75
CA GLY A 368 6.70 22.49 -12.01
C GLY A 368 6.68 21.82 -10.64
N GLN A 369 5.53 21.24 -10.23
CA GLN A 369 5.39 20.49 -8.98
C GLN A 369 5.05 19.02 -9.21
N VAL A 370 5.60 18.12 -8.39
CA VAL A 370 5.33 16.68 -8.38
C VAL A 370 4.31 16.34 -7.29
N TYR A 371 3.34 15.50 -7.65
CA TYR A 371 2.32 14.97 -6.74
C TYR A 371 2.97 13.94 -5.81
N CYS A 372 3.39 14.39 -4.64
CA CYS A 372 3.96 13.52 -3.63
C CYS A 372 2.83 13.11 -2.70
N CYS A 373 2.24 11.95 -3.00
CA CYS A 373 1.53 11.23 -1.96
C CYS A 373 2.56 10.79 -0.93
N ALA A 374 2.50 11.41 0.25
CA ALA A 374 2.94 10.70 1.41
C ALA A 374 2.06 9.44 1.47
N VAL A 375 2.62 8.30 1.08
CA VAL A 375 2.34 7.10 1.87
C VAL A 375 2.52 7.58 3.31
N PRO A 376 1.61 7.32 4.26
CA PRO A 376 2.03 7.31 5.63
C PRO A 376 3.05 6.16 5.74
N ILE A 377 4.29 6.41 5.31
CA ILE A 377 5.43 6.07 6.13
C ILE A 377 5.30 7.03 7.31
N ASN A 378 4.32 6.75 8.15
CA ASN A 378 4.32 7.18 9.54
C ASN A 378 5.30 6.29 10.34
N ASP A 379 6.27 5.68 9.64
CA ASP A 379 7.54 5.18 10.13
C ASP A 379 8.70 6.12 9.75
N GLY A 380 8.40 7.32 9.23
CA GLY A 380 9.37 8.39 9.09
C GLY A 380 9.52 9.08 10.44
N CYS A 381 10.75 9.28 10.87
CA CYS A 381 11.04 10.01 12.09
C CYS A 381 10.54 11.47 12.02
N GLY A 382 10.33 12.08 13.18
CA GLY A 382 10.00 13.48 13.37
C GLY A 382 8.58 13.88 12.96
N ILE A 383 7.64 12.93 12.86
CA ILE A 383 6.26 13.20 12.40
C ILE A 383 5.26 13.02 13.54
N GLN A 384 4.35 13.99 13.68
CA GLN A 384 3.17 13.94 14.54
C GLN A 384 2.01 13.27 13.78
N LYS A 385 1.41 12.21 14.33
CA LYS A 385 0.30 11.49 13.66
C LYS A 385 -1.08 11.96 14.11
N ILE A 386 -1.15 12.58 15.29
CA ILE A 386 -2.37 13.15 15.85
C ILE A 386 -2.34 14.65 15.57
N PRO A 387 -3.35 15.20 14.86
CA PRO A 387 -3.46 16.64 14.66
C PRO A 387 -3.54 17.35 16.01
N SER A 388 -2.78 18.44 16.16
CA SER A 388 -2.82 19.25 17.37
C SER A 388 -4.21 19.85 17.59
N THR A 389 -4.76 19.67 18.79
CA THR A 389 -6.03 20.29 19.22
C THR A 389 -5.73 21.54 20.05
N PRO A 390 -6.64 22.53 20.13
CA PRO A 390 -6.48 23.67 21.03
C PRO A 390 -6.29 23.21 22.48
N HIS A 391 -5.33 23.82 23.18
CA HIS A 391 -4.96 23.46 24.55
C HIS A 391 -4.40 24.69 25.30
N PRO A 392 -4.35 24.67 26.65
CA PRO A 392 -3.86 25.79 27.44
C PRO A 392 -2.36 26.06 27.20
N PRO A 393 -1.90 27.33 27.22
CA PRO A 393 -0.49 27.67 27.07
C PRO A 393 0.42 26.88 28.03
N GLY A 394 1.52 26.37 27.49
CA GLY A 394 2.51 25.58 28.24
C GLY A 394 2.13 24.10 28.46
N GLN A 395 0.94 23.66 28.06
CA GLN A 395 0.59 22.24 27.98
C GLN A 395 0.84 21.73 26.57
N ALA A 396 1.28 20.50 26.38
CA ALA A 396 1.33 19.90 25.05
C ALA A 396 -0.07 19.38 24.66
N ALA A 397 -0.42 19.43 23.37
CA ALA A 397 -1.58 18.69 22.88
C ALA A 397 -1.36 17.17 22.98
N TYR A 398 -2.45 16.41 23.11
CA TYR A 398 -2.39 14.95 23.11
C TYR A 398 -1.75 14.44 21.81
N GLY A 399 -0.66 13.66 21.93
CA GLY A 399 0.05 13.11 20.78
C GLY A 399 0.92 14.10 20.00
N ALA A 400 1.13 15.33 20.51
CA ALA A 400 2.02 16.31 19.88
C ALA A 400 3.50 15.88 19.87
N TYR A 401 3.95 15.07 20.83
CA TYR A 401 5.33 14.60 20.91
C TYR A 401 5.35 13.07 21.03
N PRO A 402 5.04 12.35 19.94
CA PRO A 402 4.86 10.89 19.97
C PRO A 402 6.18 10.13 20.22
N TRP A 403 7.31 10.82 20.18
CA TRP A 403 8.65 10.33 20.53
C TRP A 403 9.02 10.53 21.99
N GLN A 404 8.23 11.26 22.77
CA GLN A 404 8.50 11.48 24.18
C GLN A 404 8.39 10.16 24.95
N VAL A 405 9.38 9.88 25.80
CA VAL A 405 9.45 8.67 26.61
C VAL A 405 9.52 9.05 28.08
N ALA A 406 8.73 8.38 28.92
CA ALA A 406 8.91 8.41 30.37
C ALA A 406 9.72 7.19 30.80
N ILE A 407 10.85 7.42 31.48
CA ILE A 407 11.69 6.35 32.01
C ILE A 407 11.29 6.11 33.46
N LEU A 408 10.87 4.89 33.75
CA LEU A 408 10.35 4.50 35.05
C LEU A 408 11.16 3.33 35.61
N THR A 409 11.24 3.21 36.93
CA THR A 409 11.60 1.93 37.56
C THR A 409 10.48 0.90 37.33
N ASN A 410 10.79 -0.38 37.56
CA ASN A 410 9.76 -1.43 37.56
C ASN A 410 8.65 -1.18 38.62
N GLY A 411 8.96 -0.43 39.68
CA GLY A 411 8.00 0.04 40.68
C GLY A 411 7.22 1.31 40.29
N ASN A 412 7.24 1.71 39.01
CA ASN A 412 6.58 2.91 38.47
C ASN A 412 7.09 4.26 39.03
N VAL A 413 8.31 4.31 39.56
CA VAL A 413 8.91 5.58 40.00
C VAL A 413 9.51 6.31 38.79
N TYR A 414 9.13 7.57 38.59
CA TYR A 414 9.64 8.39 37.49
C TYR A 414 11.09 8.80 37.73
N LEU A 415 11.97 8.45 36.78
CA LEU A 415 13.39 8.77 36.84
C LEU A 415 13.72 10.01 36.00
N GLY A 416 13.14 10.12 34.82
CA GLY A 416 13.37 11.21 33.88
C GLY A 416 12.73 10.97 32.52
N GLY A 417 13.04 11.85 31.57
CA GLY A 417 12.56 11.77 30.21
C GLY A 417 13.52 11.04 29.27
N GLY A 418 13.03 10.75 28.08
CA GLY A 418 13.82 10.22 26.98
C GLY A 418 13.14 10.49 25.64
N VAL A 419 13.82 10.10 24.57
CA VAL A 419 13.32 10.25 23.21
C VAL A 419 13.50 8.99 22.39
N LEU A 420 12.42 8.52 21.79
CA LEU A 420 12.43 7.38 20.90
C LEU A 420 13.01 7.81 19.55
N VAL A 421 14.17 7.26 19.17
CA VAL A 421 14.87 7.61 17.90
C VAL A 421 14.79 6.49 16.86
N SER A 422 14.42 5.28 17.30
CA SER A 422 14.06 4.16 16.43
C SER A 422 13.04 3.26 17.16
N PRO A 423 12.41 2.28 16.48
CA PRO A 423 11.51 1.35 17.15
C PRO A 423 12.14 0.58 18.32
N MET A 424 13.47 0.46 18.37
CA MET A 424 14.19 -0.35 19.38
C MET A 424 15.04 0.48 20.35
N TYR A 425 15.22 1.79 20.11
CA TYR A 425 16.22 2.58 20.82
C TYR A 425 15.67 3.92 21.30
N VAL A 426 15.94 4.21 22.58
CA VAL A 426 15.61 5.47 23.26
C VAL A 426 16.91 6.16 23.68
N LEU A 427 17.01 7.47 23.46
CA LEU A 427 18.08 8.30 24.02
C LEU A 427 17.63 8.97 25.31
N THR A 428 18.54 9.14 26.25
CA THR A 428 18.33 9.87 27.50
C THR A 428 19.66 10.38 28.06
N ALA A 429 19.62 11.11 29.17
CA ALA A 429 20.81 11.53 29.90
C ALA A 429 21.38 10.35 30.72
N ALA A 430 22.70 10.19 30.73
CA ALA A 430 23.37 9.11 31.44
C ALA A 430 23.16 9.20 32.96
N HIS A 431 23.15 10.41 33.54
CA HIS A 431 22.96 10.59 34.98
C HIS A 431 21.60 10.09 35.48
N LYS A 432 20.61 9.92 34.59
CA LYS A 432 19.30 9.36 34.94
C LYS A 432 19.29 7.84 35.05
N VAL A 433 20.19 7.17 34.33
CA VAL A 433 20.16 5.70 34.15
C VAL A 433 21.44 5.00 34.59
N ALA A 434 22.47 5.73 35.02
CA ALA A 434 23.77 5.18 35.42
C ALA A 434 23.67 4.13 36.54
N GLY A 435 22.73 4.28 37.48
CA GLY A 435 22.48 3.30 38.55
C GLY A 435 21.72 2.04 38.10
N TYR A 436 21.25 1.99 36.85
CA TYR A 436 20.33 0.97 36.33
C TYR A 436 20.93 0.16 35.17
N VAL A 437 22.26 0.13 35.05
CA VAL A 437 22.97 -0.62 34.00
C VAL A 437 22.64 -2.12 34.05
N ASN A 438 22.38 -2.65 35.24
CA ASN A 438 22.00 -4.04 35.47
C ASN A 438 20.47 -4.29 35.37
N GLY A 439 19.70 -3.33 34.84
CA GLY A 439 18.25 -3.42 34.66
C GLY A 439 17.45 -2.76 35.79
N GLY A 440 16.15 -3.12 35.89
CA GLY A 440 15.22 -2.55 36.88
C GLY A 440 14.41 -1.34 36.40
N ILE A 441 14.50 -1.02 35.11
CA ILE A 441 13.82 0.11 34.47
C ILE A 441 13.05 -0.30 33.21
N LYS A 442 12.05 0.51 32.86
CA LYS A 442 11.20 0.38 31.67
C LYS A 442 10.95 1.73 31.02
N ALA A 443 10.65 1.70 29.73
CA ALA A 443 10.22 2.84 28.94
C ALA A 443 8.69 2.82 28.79
N LYS A 444 8.03 3.92 29.18
CA LYS A 444 6.60 4.13 28.94
C LYS A 444 6.42 5.11 27.78
N LEU A 445 5.75 4.64 26.73
CA LEU A 445 5.55 5.34 25.45
C LEU A 445 4.09 5.77 25.28
N GLY A 446 3.89 6.87 24.55
CA GLY A 446 2.55 7.36 24.16
C GLY A 446 1.74 7.94 25.32
N VAL A 447 2.37 8.21 26.47
CA VAL A 447 1.73 8.85 27.61
C VAL A 447 1.64 10.36 27.39
N TRP A 448 0.49 10.94 27.71
CA TRP A 448 0.26 12.39 27.73
C TRP A 448 -0.07 12.84 29.15
N ASN A 449 -1.01 12.16 29.80
CA ASN A 449 -1.35 12.34 31.20
C ASN A 449 -0.92 11.11 32.02
N THR A 450 0.03 11.30 32.94
CA THR A 450 0.60 10.23 33.78
C THR A 450 -0.41 9.58 34.73
N GLN A 451 -1.55 10.24 35.00
CA GLN A 451 -2.64 9.73 35.86
C GLN A 451 -3.82 9.14 35.07
N ALA A 452 -3.85 9.30 33.75
CA ALA A 452 -4.96 8.80 32.94
C ALA A 452 -4.87 7.28 32.74
N THR A 453 -6.00 6.59 32.91
CA THR A 453 -6.10 5.12 32.73
C THR A 453 -6.67 4.72 31.36
N ASN A 454 -7.21 5.68 30.61
CA ASN A 454 -7.87 5.50 29.32
C ASN A 454 -6.97 5.83 28.12
N GLU A 455 -5.70 6.17 28.34
CA GLU A 455 -4.73 6.41 27.27
C GLU A 455 -4.12 5.11 26.75
N SER A 456 -3.93 5.01 25.44
CA SER A 456 -3.23 3.88 24.81
C SER A 456 -1.71 4.00 25.01
N THR A 457 -1.25 3.81 26.25
CA THR A 457 0.18 3.82 26.61
C THR A 457 0.79 2.43 26.48
N VAL A 458 2.09 2.35 26.20
CA VAL A 458 2.81 1.08 26.08
C VAL A 458 4.03 1.09 26.97
N ASP A 459 4.09 0.12 27.89
CA ASP A 459 5.25 -0.12 28.74
C ASP A 459 6.14 -1.18 28.10
N ILE A 460 7.42 -0.87 27.89
CA ILE A 460 8.41 -1.79 27.32
C ILE A 460 9.63 -1.86 28.23
N SER A 461 10.01 -3.06 28.65
CA SER A 461 11.21 -3.27 29.46
C SER A 461 12.48 -2.89 28.70
N ILE A 462 13.49 -2.39 29.42
CA ILE A 462 14.79 -2.07 28.81
C ILE A 462 15.68 -3.31 28.87
N SER A 463 16.14 -3.78 27.71
CA SER A 463 16.99 -4.97 27.59
C SER A 463 18.47 -4.66 27.79
N LYS A 464 18.91 -3.43 27.46
CA LYS A 464 20.29 -2.99 27.64
C LYS A 464 20.36 -1.48 27.87
N VAL A 465 21.15 -1.07 28.85
CA VAL A 465 21.52 0.33 29.08
C VAL A 465 22.99 0.50 28.67
N THR A 466 23.26 1.38 27.72
CA THR A 466 24.61 1.71 27.29
C THR A 466 24.91 3.17 27.61
N LEU A 467 25.80 3.39 28.57
CA LEU A 467 26.33 4.74 28.87
C LEU A 467 27.44 5.09 27.88
N HIS A 468 27.64 6.38 27.62
CA HIS A 468 28.81 6.81 26.85
C HIS A 468 30.11 6.36 27.55
N PRO A 469 31.11 5.80 26.85
CA PRO A 469 32.33 5.27 27.48
C PRO A 469 33.12 6.30 28.29
N GLN A 470 33.02 7.58 27.90
CA GLN A 470 33.67 8.70 28.58
C GLN A 470 32.74 9.41 29.58
N TYR A 471 31.59 8.82 29.92
CA TYR A 471 30.76 9.30 31.02
C TYR A 471 31.32 8.80 32.36
N ASN A 472 31.59 9.71 33.29
CA ASN A 472 32.14 9.35 34.59
C ASN A 472 31.07 9.44 35.70
N SER A 473 30.49 8.30 36.06
CA SER A 473 29.48 8.20 37.13
C SER A 473 30.01 8.50 38.54
N GLN A 474 31.34 8.60 38.72
CA GLN A 474 31.97 8.86 40.01
C GLN A 474 32.22 10.35 40.29
N LEU A 475 32.03 11.23 39.29
CA LEU A 475 32.18 12.66 39.52
C LEU A 475 30.95 13.19 40.28
N PRO A 476 31.16 13.83 41.46
CA PRO A 476 30.07 14.19 42.37
C PRO A 476 29.14 15.29 41.84
N ASN A 477 29.49 15.96 40.73
CA ASN A 477 28.73 17.06 40.16
C ASN A 477 28.58 16.90 38.64
N ASN A 478 27.33 16.85 38.14
CA ASN A 478 27.01 16.76 36.70
C ASN A 478 27.62 17.90 35.85
N LEU A 479 28.00 19.02 36.48
CA LEU A 479 28.66 20.17 35.84
C LEU A 479 29.99 19.82 35.16
N GLN A 480 30.66 18.74 35.57
CA GLN A 480 31.95 18.29 35.02
C GLN A 480 31.82 17.04 34.14
N ASN A 481 30.61 16.48 34.00
CA ASN A 481 30.37 15.29 33.19
C ASN A 481 30.04 15.67 31.75
N GLN A 482 31.08 15.71 30.91
CA GLN A 482 31.07 16.20 29.52
C GLN A 482 30.33 15.28 28.52
N ASN A 483 29.94 14.06 28.92
CA ASN A 483 29.38 13.05 28.02
C ASN A 483 28.09 12.43 28.57
N ASP A 484 27.19 13.28 29.06
CA ASP A 484 25.95 12.88 29.71
C ASP A 484 24.87 12.41 28.70
N ILE A 485 25.10 11.23 28.13
CA ILE A 485 24.21 10.57 27.18
C ILE A 485 24.22 9.04 27.35
N ALA A 486 23.05 8.43 27.21
CA ALA A 486 22.87 6.99 27.21
C ALA A 486 21.91 6.53 26.10
N VAL A 487 22.18 5.33 25.57
CA VAL A 487 21.32 4.62 24.62
C VAL A 487 20.66 3.46 25.36
N LEU A 488 19.34 3.40 25.33
CA LEU A 488 18.55 2.34 25.92
C LEU A 488 17.99 1.46 24.80
N LYS A 489 18.28 0.15 24.84
CA LYS A 489 17.68 -0.83 23.94
C LYS A 489 16.40 -1.38 24.58
N LEU A 490 15.30 -1.31 23.84
CA LEU A 490 14.02 -1.89 24.25
C LEU A 490 14.05 -3.42 24.14
N SER A 491 13.24 -4.12 24.93
CA SER A 491 13.11 -5.58 24.84
C SER A 491 12.26 -6.03 23.64
N SER A 492 11.37 -5.17 23.16
CA SER A 492 10.55 -5.36 21.97
C SER A 492 10.41 -4.05 21.20
N ALA A 493 10.06 -4.14 19.91
CA ALA A 493 9.89 -2.96 19.07
C ALA A 493 8.65 -2.15 19.50
N ALA A 494 8.81 -0.83 19.58
CA ALA A 494 7.73 0.10 19.81
C ALA A 494 6.66 -0.05 18.70
N PRO A 495 5.36 -0.07 19.05
CA PRO A 495 4.27 -0.36 18.11
C PRO A 495 3.89 0.86 17.26
N ILE A 496 4.86 1.44 16.55
CA ILE A 496 4.72 2.67 15.75
C ILE A 496 3.58 2.56 14.73
N ALA A 497 3.45 1.43 14.05
CA ALA A 497 2.41 1.24 13.02
C ALA A 497 0.98 1.18 13.58
N THR A 498 0.81 0.73 14.83
CA THR A 498 -0.51 0.50 15.43
C THR A 498 -0.91 1.57 16.45
N SER A 499 0.02 2.43 16.87
CA SER A 499 -0.20 3.45 17.89
C SER A 499 -0.03 4.87 17.31
N PRO A 500 -1.11 5.66 17.17
CA PRO A 500 -1.03 7.01 16.60
C PRO A 500 -0.28 8.00 17.50
N ASN A 501 -0.25 7.76 18.80
CA ASN A 501 0.47 8.54 19.81
C ASN A 501 1.94 8.11 19.99
N ILE A 502 2.46 7.19 19.16
CA ILE A 502 3.86 6.70 19.23
C ILE A 502 4.54 6.83 17.87
N ASN A 503 5.70 7.49 17.85
CA ASN A 503 6.56 7.63 16.68
C ASN A 503 8.00 7.99 17.11
N THR A 504 8.95 8.01 16.20
CA THR A 504 10.34 8.38 16.50
C THR A 504 10.62 9.85 16.19
N ALA A 505 11.58 10.46 16.88
CA ALA A 505 12.19 11.75 16.49
C ALA A 505 13.34 11.49 15.51
N CYS A 506 13.59 12.41 14.59
CA CYS A 506 14.76 12.30 13.73
C CYS A 506 16.02 12.66 14.50
N LEU A 507 17.12 11.96 14.26
CA LEU A 507 18.43 12.43 14.74
C LEU A 507 18.84 13.66 13.92
N THR A 508 19.29 14.71 14.59
CA THR A 508 19.82 15.90 13.92
C THR A 508 20.95 15.54 12.96
N SER A 509 20.88 16.07 11.75
CA SER A 509 21.92 15.88 10.71
C SER A 509 22.77 17.12 10.49
N THR A 510 22.35 18.25 11.05
CA THR A 510 23.01 19.54 10.91
C THR A 510 23.67 19.95 12.22
N PRO A 511 24.87 20.56 12.17
CA PRO A 511 25.56 21.11 13.33
C PRO A 511 24.70 22.15 14.08
N ILE A 512 25.02 22.41 15.35
CA ILE A 512 24.26 23.33 16.19
C ILE A 512 24.46 24.79 15.78
N GLU A 513 25.62 25.11 15.21
CA GLU A 513 26.01 26.43 14.71
C GLU A 513 25.05 26.92 13.62
N GLN A 514 24.48 26.00 12.85
CA GLN A 514 23.48 26.30 11.82
C GLN A 514 22.06 26.48 12.36
N LYS A 515 21.84 26.23 13.66
CA LYS A 515 20.53 26.36 14.33
C LYS A 515 20.45 27.52 15.31
N ILE A 516 21.52 28.29 15.50
CA ILE A 516 21.53 29.44 16.40
C ILE A 516 20.35 30.37 16.08
N GLY A 517 19.61 30.78 17.11
CA GLY A 517 18.41 31.62 16.99
C GLY A 517 17.13 30.86 16.59
N THR A 518 17.23 29.62 16.12
CA THR A 518 16.04 28.79 15.83
C THR A 518 15.27 28.52 17.12
N ARG A 519 13.94 28.68 17.08
CA ARG A 519 13.07 28.32 18.20
C ARG A 519 12.76 26.84 18.16
N CYS A 520 13.05 26.16 19.26
CA CYS A 520 12.91 24.72 19.42
C CYS A 520 12.10 24.42 20.67
N TRP A 521 11.53 23.22 20.73
CA TRP A 521 10.59 22.83 21.78
C TRP A 521 11.25 21.86 22.74
N VAL A 522 11.16 22.17 24.03
CA VAL A 522 11.49 21.23 25.10
C VAL A 522 10.21 20.77 25.78
N THR A 523 10.14 19.47 26.07
CA THR A 523 8.93 18.81 26.56
C THR A 523 9.20 17.89 27.72
N GLY A 524 8.31 17.85 28.71
CA GLY A 524 8.49 16.96 29.86
C GLY A 524 7.42 17.05 30.94
N TRP A 525 7.61 16.26 31.99
CA TRP A 525 6.72 16.14 33.16
C TRP A 525 7.38 16.62 34.46
N GLY A 526 8.54 17.29 34.35
CA GLY A 526 9.31 17.83 35.46
C GLY A 526 8.51 18.82 36.31
N LYS A 527 9.12 19.23 37.41
CA LYS A 527 8.52 20.16 38.36
C LYS A 527 8.23 21.50 37.70
N ASN A 528 7.12 22.12 38.06
CA ASN A 528 6.79 23.49 37.65
C ASN A 528 7.66 24.59 38.31
N ALA A 529 8.46 24.23 39.31
CA ALA A 529 9.36 25.16 40.01
C ALA A 529 10.58 24.43 40.56
N PHE A 530 11.68 25.18 40.73
CA PHE A 530 12.89 24.68 41.37
C PHE A 530 12.70 24.48 42.88
N GLY A 531 13.37 23.48 43.46
CA GLY A 531 13.38 23.23 44.90
C GLY A 531 12.29 22.29 45.42
N PRO A 532 12.11 22.21 46.76
CA PRO A 532 11.21 21.24 47.39
C PRO A 532 9.73 21.52 47.08
N ASN A 533 9.37 22.79 46.88
CA ASN A 533 7.98 23.23 46.68
C ASN A 533 7.46 22.99 45.25
N GLY A 534 8.33 22.63 44.29
CA GLY A 534 7.92 22.31 42.93
C GLY A 534 7.23 20.94 42.85
N MET A 535 6.16 20.86 42.05
CA MET A 535 5.38 19.64 41.84
C MET A 535 5.54 19.11 40.42
N TYR A 536 5.74 17.80 40.29
CA TYR A 536 5.73 17.12 38.98
C TYR A 536 4.40 17.33 38.28
N GLN A 537 4.44 17.43 36.96
CA GLN A 537 3.26 17.68 36.15
C GLN A 537 2.66 16.37 35.68
N ASN A 538 1.32 16.25 35.75
CA ASN A 538 0.63 15.06 35.27
C ASN A 538 0.49 15.09 33.75
N ILE A 539 0.14 16.26 33.20
CA ILE A 539 -0.01 16.49 31.76
C ILE A 539 1.34 16.97 31.21
N LEU A 540 1.75 16.38 30.08
CA LEU A 540 2.97 16.76 29.36
C LEU A 540 2.99 18.27 29.08
N LYS A 541 4.09 18.93 29.43
CA LYS A 541 4.30 20.35 29.17
C LYS A 541 5.18 20.55 27.95
N GLU A 542 5.02 21.70 27.31
CA GLU A 542 5.86 22.15 26.21
C GLU A 542 6.24 23.62 26.42
N VAL A 543 7.44 23.99 26.01
CA VAL A 543 7.86 25.39 25.91
C VAL A 543 8.83 25.56 24.76
N ASP A 544 8.67 26.64 24.01
CA ASP A 544 9.54 27.01 22.92
C ASP A 544 10.66 27.94 23.40
N VAL A 545 11.90 27.62 23.05
CA VAL A 545 13.11 28.33 23.48
C VAL A 545 14.07 28.51 22.29
N PRO A 546 14.78 29.65 22.19
CA PRO A 546 15.77 29.87 21.15
C PRO A 546 17.04 29.06 21.44
N VAL A 547 17.70 28.56 20.40
CA VAL A 547 19.05 27.98 20.49
C VAL A 547 20.09 29.10 20.60
N LEU A 548 21.06 28.96 21.50
CA LEU A 548 22.14 29.93 21.70
C LEU A 548 23.44 29.43 21.06
N SER A 549 24.27 30.37 20.61
CA SER A 549 25.68 30.09 20.30
C SER A 549 26.42 29.67 21.58
N HIS A 550 27.47 28.87 21.43
CA HIS A 550 28.30 28.43 22.55
C HIS A 550 28.83 29.63 23.37
N ASP A 551 29.34 30.68 22.73
CA ASP A 551 29.90 31.87 23.41
C ASP A 551 28.85 32.66 24.19
N ALA A 552 27.66 32.85 23.61
CA ALA A 552 26.55 33.50 24.30
C ALA A 552 26.11 32.69 25.53
N CYS A 553 26.05 31.36 25.41
CA CYS A 553 25.72 30.52 26.55
C CYS A 553 26.79 30.60 27.64
N GLN A 554 28.05 30.44 27.26
CA GLN A 554 29.20 30.55 28.15
C GLN A 554 29.19 31.88 28.92
N THR A 555 28.95 32.98 28.22
CA THR A 555 28.85 34.31 28.82
C THR A 555 27.66 34.43 29.78
N ALA A 556 26.50 33.87 29.43
CA ALA A 556 25.33 33.88 30.29
C ALA A 556 25.55 33.05 31.56
N LEU A 557 26.12 31.85 31.43
CA LEU A 557 26.41 30.95 32.56
C LEU A 557 27.47 31.53 33.50
N ARG A 558 28.49 32.23 32.99
CA ARG A 558 29.50 32.92 33.81
C ARG A 558 28.95 34.04 34.69
N LYS A 559 27.81 34.62 34.33
CA LYS A 559 27.11 35.66 35.14
C LYS A 559 26.34 35.07 36.32
N THR A 560 26.30 33.75 36.45
CA THR A 560 25.60 33.05 37.53
C THR A 560 26.57 32.64 38.64
N ARG A 561 26.09 31.82 39.59
CA ARG A 561 26.92 31.22 40.66
C ARG A 561 28.06 30.32 40.17
N LEU A 562 28.19 30.05 38.87
CA LEU A 562 29.28 29.24 38.31
C LEU A 562 30.62 29.97 38.21
N SER A 563 30.65 31.29 38.45
CA SER A 563 31.81 32.18 38.32
C SER A 563 32.29 32.43 36.88
N GLU A 564 33.10 33.46 36.71
CA GLU A 564 33.71 33.84 35.43
C GLU A 564 34.69 32.79 34.87
N PHE A 565 35.22 31.90 35.71
CA PHE A 565 36.17 30.86 35.32
C PHE A 565 35.50 29.60 34.76
N PHE A 566 34.16 29.53 34.77
CA PHE A 566 33.44 28.40 34.22
C PHE A 566 33.76 28.20 32.73
N VAL A 567 33.87 26.95 32.30
CA VAL A 567 34.07 26.55 30.90
C VAL A 567 32.97 25.59 30.50
N LEU A 568 32.10 26.03 29.60
CA LEU A 568 31.10 25.20 28.97
C LEU A 568 31.77 24.15 28.08
N ASP A 569 31.34 22.90 28.22
CA ASP A 569 31.87 21.79 27.46
C ASP A 569 31.43 21.82 25.98
N SER A 570 32.29 21.39 25.06
CA SER A 570 32.01 21.42 23.62
C SER A 570 30.94 20.44 23.18
N ASN A 571 30.66 19.39 23.96
CA ASN A 571 29.56 18.46 23.75
C ASN A 571 28.25 18.92 24.41
N SER A 572 28.25 20.11 25.00
CA SER A 572 27.07 20.77 25.53
C SER A 572 26.61 21.90 24.61
N MET A 573 25.31 22.15 24.62
CA MET A 573 24.66 23.27 23.94
C MET A 573 23.64 23.92 24.88
N CYS A 574 23.13 25.09 24.53
CA CYS A 574 22.16 25.78 25.35
C CYS A 574 20.99 26.32 24.55
N ALA A 575 19.85 26.40 25.23
CA ALA A 575 18.64 27.02 24.71
C ALA A 575 17.91 27.77 25.83
N GLY A 576 17.16 28.82 25.49
CA GLY A 576 16.36 29.57 26.45
C GLY A 576 16.99 30.88 26.93
N GLY A 577 16.88 31.17 28.23
CA GLY A 577 17.27 32.47 28.82
C GLY A 577 16.17 33.53 28.74
N GLU A 578 15.01 33.20 28.19
CA GLU A 578 13.80 34.01 28.25
C GLU A 578 13.13 33.84 29.62
N ALA A 579 12.66 34.95 30.21
CA ALA A 579 11.98 34.91 31.51
C ALA A 579 10.73 34.02 31.44
N GLY A 580 10.57 33.10 32.41
CA GLY A 580 9.39 32.24 32.49
C GLY A 580 9.38 31.04 31.53
N LYS A 581 10.45 30.81 30.74
CA LYS A 581 10.53 29.70 29.78
C LYS A 581 11.80 28.86 29.97
N ASP A 582 11.66 27.64 30.51
CA ASP A 582 12.78 26.71 30.70
C ASP A 582 12.29 25.28 30.97
N ALA A 583 13.18 24.29 30.84
CA ALA A 583 13.01 22.97 31.43
C ALA A 583 13.38 23.02 32.92
N CYS A 584 12.85 22.10 33.73
CA CYS A 584 13.08 22.16 35.17
C CYS A 584 13.40 20.80 35.79
N THR A 585 13.44 20.77 37.12
CA THR A 585 13.83 19.59 37.90
C THR A 585 12.92 18.41 37.56
N GLY A 586 13.49 17.32 37.04
CA GLY A 586 12.74 16.14 36.63
C GLY A 586 12.73 15.91 35.12
N ASP A 587 12.96 16.95 34.31
CA ASP A 587 12.98 16.83 32.85
C ASP A 587 14.29 16.25 32.30
N GLY A 588 15.28 15.94 33.15
CA GLY A 588 16.56 15.39 32.70
C GLY A 588 16.39 14.16 31.80
N GLY A 589 17.09 14.17 30.67
CA GLY A 589 16.99 13.20 29.57
C GLY A 589 15.90 13.50 28.54
N SER A 590 15.00 14.45 28.79
CA SER A 590 13.96 14.85 27.83
C SER A 590 14.55 15.55 26.60
N PRO A 591 13.90 15.44 25.43
CA PRO A 591 14.43 16.01 24.21
C PRO A 591 14.18 17.52 24.07
N LEU A 592 15.14 18.18 23.44
CA LEU A 592 14.97 19.46 22.75
C LEU A 592 14.85 19.16 21.26
N VAL A 593 13.69 19.44 20.67
CA VAL A 593 13.39 19.17 19.26
C VAL A 593 13.18 20.44 18.46
N CYS A 594 13.75 20.49 17.25
CA CYS A 594 13.53 21.59 16.31
C CYS A 594 12.79 21.10 15.07
N LEU A 595 11.90 21.92 14.54
CA LEU A 595 11.25 21.65 13.27
C LEU A 595 12.21 22.00 12.12
N ASN A 596 12.59 21.02 11.31
CA ASN A 596 13.43 21.17 10.14
C ASN A 596 12.75 20.51 8.93
N ASN A 597 12.46 21.28 7.87
CA ASN A 597 11.82 20.78 6.64
C ASN A 597 10.57 19.91 6.89
N GLY A 598 9.74 20.29 7.86
CA GLY A 598 8.50 19.57 8.21
C GLY A 598 8.70 18.32 9.08
N ARG A 599 9.89 18.08 9.63
CA ARG A 599 10.19 16.99 10.57
C ARG A 599 10.84 17.51 11.84
N PHE A 600 10.48 16.93 12.97
CA PHE A 600 11.14 17.22 14.25
C PHE A 600 12.43 16.40 14.40
N GLU A 601 13.54 17.12 14.56
CA GLU A 601 14.85 16.56 14.86
C GLU A 601 15.18 16.78 16.33
N VAL A 602 15.64 15.74 17.04
CA VAL A 602 16.24 15.89 18.35
C VAL A 602 17.64 16.47 18.19
N ILE A 603 17.83 17.66 18.75
CA ILE A 603 19.12 18.39 18.73
C ILE A 603 19.80 18.37 20.10
N GLY A 604 19.02 18.20 21.17
CA GLY A 604 19.52 18.26 22.53
C GLY A 604 18.79 17.31 23.49
N LEU A 605 19.44 16.98 24.62
CA LEU A 605 18.84 16.28 25.75
C LEU A 605 19.04 17.11 27.03
N VAL A 606 18.00 17.32 27.83
CA VAL A 606 18.09 18.11 29.08
C VAL A 606 19.08 17.46 30.04
N ILE A 607 20.10 18.18 30.51
CA ILE A 607 21.06 17.65 31.48
C ILE A 607 21.06 18.41 32.81
N TRP A 608 21.16 19.74 32.79
CA TRP A 608 21.16 20.57 34.00
C TRP A 608 20.88 22.05 33.69
N GLY A 609 20.62 22.82 34.73
CA GLY A 609 20.38 24.28 34.68
C GLY A 609 20.63 24.93 36.04
N ILE A 610 20.51 26.26 36.10
CA ILE A 610 20.69 27.03 37.34
C ILE A 610 19.36 27.68 37.71
N GLY A 611 18.67 27.07 38.65
CA GLY A 611 17.24 27.36 38.85
C GLY A 611 16.42 26.85 37.67
N CYS A 612 15.22 27.39 37.50
CA CYS A 612 14.38 27.17 36.32
C CYS A 612 13.78 28.50 35.90
N ALA A 613 13.81 28.81 34.61
CA ALA A 613 13.10 29.94 33.99
C ALA A 613 13.53 31.34 34.49
N ALA A 614 14.77 31.45 34.99
CA ALA A 614 15.37 32.71 35.37
C ALA A 614 15.75 33.55 34.13
N ALA A 615 15.39 34.83 34.14
CA ALA A 615 15.71 35.74 33.05
C ALA A 615 17.23 35.82 32.83
N GLY A 616 17.66 35.63 31.58
CA GLY A 616 19.07 35.69 31.19
C GLY A 616 19.90 34.44 31.49
N VAL A 617 19.29 33.37 32.03
CA VAL A 617 19.98 32.10 32.33
C VAL A 617 19.42 30.99 31.45
N PRO A 618 20.18 30.48 30.46
CA PRO A 618 19.70 29.40 29.59
C PRO A 618 19.83 28.03 30.26
N GLY A 619 19.03 27.07 29.79
CA GLY A 619 19.17 25.66 30.13
C GLY A 619 20.32 25.02 29.34
N VAL A 620 20.97 24.00 29.92
CA VAL A 620 22.08 23.27 29.30
C VAL A 620 21.62 21.88 28.87
N TYR A 621 21.98 21.51 27.65
CA TYR A 621 21.59 20.29 26.97
C TYR A 621 22.81 19.57 26.40
N THR A 622 22.78 18.25 26.34
CA THR A 622 23.76 17.47 25.56
C THR A 622 23.58 17.77 24.07
N ASN A 623 24.63 18.12 23.34
CA ASN A 623 24.59 18.33 21.90
C ASN A 623 24.53 16.97 21.16
N VAL A 624 23.34 16.57 20.72
CA VAL A 624 23.11 15.25 20.11
C VAL A 624 23.88 15.06 18.80
N TYR A 625 24.15 16.15 18.06
CA TYR A 625 24.92 16.09 16.82
C TYR A 625 26.32 15.51 17.04
N ASN A 626 27.01 15.95 18.10
CA ASN A 626 28.38 15.50 18.42
C ASN A 626 28.46 14.01 18.75
N PHE A 627 27.38 13.43 19.30
CA PHE A 627 27.32 12.01 19.65
C PHE A 627 26.74 11.12 18.55
N ARG A 628 26.35 11.68 17.39
CA ARG A 628 25.64 10.94 16.33
C ARG A 628 26.37 9.67 15.90
N SER A 629 27.68 9.74 15.68
CA SER A 629 28.49 8.58 15.28
C SER A 629 28.45 7.45 16.31
N TRP A 630 28.57 7.80 17.59
CA TRP A 630 28.50 6.86 18.70
C TRP A 630 27.08 6.26 18.84
N ILE A 631 26.04 7.10 18.75
CA ILE A 631 24.64 6.66 18.79
C ILE A 631 24.37 5.63 17.69
N MET A 632 24.79 5.92 16.46
CA MET A 632 24.59 5.00 15.33
C MET A 632 25.30 3.66 15.53
N GLN A 633 26.50 3.66 16.12
CA GLN A 633 27.24 2.43 16.45
C GLN A 633 26.50 1.56 17.48
N GLN A 634 25.77 2.17 18.42
CA GLN A 634 24.97 1.41 19.39
C GLN A 634 23.64 0.88 18.81
N MET A 635 23.22 1.41 17.65
CA MET A 635 21.94 1.09 17.02
C MET A 635 22.03 -0.01 15.94
N THR A 636 23.24 -0.29 15.44
CA THR A 636 23.57 -1.48 14.62
C THR A 636 23.59 -2.75 15.45
#